data_AF-A0A2Z6NHP4-F1
#
_entry.id   AF-A0A2Z6NHP4-F1
#
_cell.length_a   1.000
_cell.length_b   1.000
_cell.length_c   1.000
_cell.angle_alpha   90.00
_cell.angle_beta   90.00
_cell.angle_gamma   90.00
#
_symmetry.space_group_name_H-M   'P 1'
#
loop_
_entity.id
_entity.type
_entity.pdbx_description
1 polymer ?
#
loop_
_entity_poly.entity_id
_entity_poly.type
_entity_poly.pdbx_seq_one_letter_code
_entity_poly.pdbx_strand_id
1 'polypeptide(L)'
;MAAAGDVDADAVLSDVEDEGGDPIPIASNSPSPDDVSVEKFREILAELDREKEARLAAEKAKSELQTSFNRLKVLAQEAIRKRDEFGRLRDDAVREKEEMAKQVEEAAKERQSLRSEIEKSSHMMVTGIEKISAKVNGFGGNGSQLPRSQKYTGMAAVTYGVIKRANEIVEELLKQNDASIKSRDQAREQIEQRNYEIAIEVSQLEATISNLRDEVAKKTSVVEGLERDLAVRDEKLNEVSESLRKEESKGLELKEYVNECEDKLSKLESNIESLRPLLIDQLSFVSKIHNQICSVFKIVDDAGNSELSESLFVPQETDIEENVRASLAGMESIHELTRIVVQKVRDVVEEKNREITSLDETVNRLVKEKDQIGSLLRSALSKRMTSDPSSKKSELFLAAENGLREAGIDFKFSKLLGDGKVAESNDKSNKSEKEEEDEIYSLAGALEDVVKASQLEIIELQHTVNELRAELSLLKQHIEAQTKELDHRMHRVEELEEKERVANENIEGLMMDIAAAEEEINRWKVAAEQEAAAGRGVEQEFVAQVALLFPYTAHLQQEMNSFSRKALAFQGADTFSGRPYTLWQPFNLYCVSPSRLSS
;
A
#
# COMPACT_ATOMS: atom_id res chain seq x y z
N MET A 1 17.03 -40.99 1.61
CA MET A 1 16.49 -40.56 0.31
C MET A 1 16.91 -39.12 0.09
N ALA A 2 17.17 -38.71 -1.15
CA ALA A 2 17.69 -37.39 -1.47
C ALA A 2 16.66 -36.56 -2.25
N ALA A 3 16.66 -35.26 -2.00
CA ALA A 3 16.06 -34.23 -2.84
C ALA A 3 16.76 -32.91 -2.53
N ALA A 4 17.79 -32.57 -3.31
CA ALA A 4 18.33 -31.22 -3.35
C ALA A 4 17.64 -30.49 -4.50
N GLY A 5 17.12 -29.29 -4.23
CA GLY A 5 16.64 -28.38 -5.27
C GLY A 5 17.70 -27.31 -5.48
N ASP A 6 18.49 -27.44 -6.54
CA ASP A 6 19.42 -26.41 -6.99
C ASP A 6 18.76 -25.59 -8.12
N VAL A 7 19.14 -24.32 -8.27
CA VAL A 7 18.36 -23.34 -9.04
C VAL A 7 19.22 -22.59 -10.06
N ASP A 8 19.83 -23.35 -10.97
CA ASP A 8 20.51 -22.80 -12.14
C ASP A 8 19.49 -22.45 -13.25
N ALA A 9 19.13 -21.18 -13.31
CA ALA A 9 18.33 -20.57 -14.39
C ALA A 9 19.21 -19.63 -15.24
N ASP A 10 20.37 -20.12 -15.68
CA ASP A 10 21.36 -19.37 -16.46
C ASP A 10 20.91 -19.16 -17.92
N ALA A 11 19.98 -18.24 -18.12
CA ALA A 11 19.40 -17.89 -19.41
C ALA A 11 20.26 -16.87 -20.18
N VAL A 12 21.53 -17.22 -20.44
CA VAL A 12 22.39 -16.42 -21.33
C VAL A 12 21.85 -16.52 -22.75
N LEU A 13 21.19 -15.46 -23.22
CA LEU A 13 20.80 -15.33 -24.62
C LEU A 13 22.06 -15.18 -25.49
N SER A 14 22.14 -15.99 -26.53
CA SER A 14 23.31 -16.11 -27.41
C SER A 14 23.48 -14.91 -28.34
N ASP A 15 24.67 -14.82 -28.94
CA ASP A 15 24.92 -13.99 -30.12
C ASP A 15 23.81 -14.15 -31.18
N VAL A 16 23.45 -13.03 -31.81
CA VAL A 16 22.71 -12.97 -33.07
C VAL A 16 23.65 -12.29 -34.06
N GLU A 17 24.03 -13.01 -35.11
CA GLU A 17 24.94 -12.50 -36.14
C GLU A 17 24.28 -11.43 -37.02
N ASP A 18 25.11 -10.61 -37.65
CA ASP A 18 24.74 -9.47 -38.49
C ASP A 18 24.19 -9.91 -39.86
N GLU A 19 22.96 -9.53 -40.21
CA GLU A 19 22.46 -9.63 -41.59
C GLU A 19 21.51 -8.47 -41.98
N GLY A 20 22.10 -7.37 -42.47
CA GLY A 20 21.59 -6.58 -43.59
C GLY A 20 20.24 -5.85 -43.46
N GLY A 21 20.29 -4.59 -43.00
CA GLY A 21 19.19 -3.62 -43.14
C GLY A 21 19.68 -2.24 -43.61
N ASP A 22 18.99 -1.65 -44.60
CA ASP A 22 19.37 -0.35 -45.19
C ASP A 22 19.27 0.84 -44.20
N PRO A 23 20.12 1.88 -44.34
CA PRO A 23 20.11 3.04 -43.46
C PRO A 23 18.86 3.92 -43.67
N ILE A 24 18.04 4.02 -42.63
CA ILE A 24 16.88 4.92 -42.60
C ILE A 24 17.36 6.38 -42.67
N PRO A 25 16.82 7.23 -43.58
CA PRO A 25 17.25 8.62 -43.70
C PRO A 25 16.77 9.46 -42.51
N ILE A 26 17.70 9.92 -41.68
CA ILE A 26 17.41 10.86 -40.58
C ILE A 26 17.03 12.22 -41.17
N ALA A 27 15.76 12.60 -41.06
CA ALA A 27 15.27 13.92 -41.47
C ALA A 27 15.73 15.01 -40.51
N SER A 28 16.78 15.76 -40.88
CA SER A 28 17.41 16.78 -40.05
C SER A 28 16.61 18.10 -40.01
N ASN A 29 15.50 18.11 -39.27
CA ASN A 29 14.76 19.32 -38.91
C ASN A 29 15.50 20.12 -37.83
N SER A 30 16.53 20.87 -38.21
CA SER A 30 17.18 21.85 -37.35
C SER A 30 16.40 23.18 -37.32
N PRO A 31 16.00 23.71 -36.14
CA PRO A 31 15.45 25.06 -36.05
C PRO A 31 16.52 26.14 -36.29
N SER A 32 16.08 27.34 -36.68
CA SER A 32 16.93 28.48 -37.06
C SER A 32 17.69 29.11 -35.87
N PRO A 33 18.88 29.72 -36.10
CA PRO A 33 19.80 30.15 -35.05
C PRO A 33 19.47 31.50 -34.37
N ASP A 34 18.37 32.17 -34.74
CA ASP A 34 17.99 33.48 -34.21
C ASP A 34 16.93 33.37 -33.09
N ASP A 35 17.35 33.10 -31.83
CA ASP A 35 16.67 33.56 -30.60
C ASP A 35 17.36 33.11 -29.28
N VAL A 36 18.48 33.75 -28.90
CA VAL A 36 19.13 33.57 -27.59
C VAL A 36 19.24 34.91 -26.84
N SER A 37 18.19 35.23 -26.08
CA SER A 37 18.12 36.45 -25.25
C SER A 37 19.01 36.37 -24.01
N VAL A 38 19.47 37.53 -23.50
CA VAL A 38 20.34 37.65 -22.31
C VAL A 38 19.65 37.11 -21.04
N GLU A 39 18.32 37.19 -20.99
CA GLU A 39 17.46 36.62 -19.95
C GLU A 39 17.73 35.12 -19.76
N LYS A 40 17.83 34.34 -20.86
CA LYS A 40 18.15 32.91 -20.81
C LYS A 40 19.50 32.64 -20.15
N PHE A 41 20.49 33.53 -20.33
CA PHE A 41 21.80 33.41 -19.66
C PHE A 41 21.75 33.71 -18.16
N ARG A 42 20.86 34.60 -17.70
CA ARG A 42 20.62 34.84 -16.26
C ARG A 42 19.88 33.67 -15.62
N GLU A 43 18.89 33.13 -16.33
CA GLU A 43 18.10 31.95 -15.94
C GLU A 43 19.01 30.74 -15.70
N ILE A 44 19.89 30.42 -16.66
CA ILE A 44 20.90 29.35 -16.56
C ILE A 44 21.84 29.53 -15.35
N LEU A 45 22.24 30.76 -15.00
CA LEU A 45 23.09 31.00 -13.83
C LEU A 45 22.34 30.78 -12.51
N ALA A 46 21.08 31.21 -12.42
CA ALA A 46 20.22 30.95 -11.27
C ALA A 46 19.84 29.46 -11.15
N GLU A 47 19.84 28.71 -12.26
CA GLU A 47 19.74 27.25 -12.29
C GLU A 47 21.00 26.59 -11.71
N LEU A 48 22.18 27.05 -12.15
CA LEU A 48 23.48 26.51 -11.74
C LEU A 48 23.77 26.67 -10.24
N ASP A 49 23.28 27.73 -9.59
CA ASP A 49 23.43 27.90 -8.14
C ASP A 49 22.42 27.07 -7.34
N ARG A 50 21.17 26.94 -7.81
CA ARG A 50 20.19 25.99 -7.23
C ARG A 50 20.68 24.53 -7.32
N GLU A 51 21.23 24.14 -8.46
CA GLU A 51 21.90 22.83 -8.67
C GLU A 51 23.02 22.61 -7.65
N LYS A 52 23.82 23.63 -7.29
CA LYS A 52 24.88 23.46 -6.27
C LYS A 52 24.33 23.23 -4.88
N GLU A 53 23.25 23.93 -4.51
CA GLU A 53 22.62 23.91 -3.18
C GLU A 53 21.77 22.67 -2.94
N ALA A 54 20.93 22.28 -3.92
CA ALA A 54 20.24 20.99 -3.90
C ALA A 54 21.27 19.87 -3.70
N ARG A 55 22.27 19.87 -4.58
CA ARG A 55 23.42 18.99 -4.52
C ARG A 55 24.42 19.33 -3.40
N LEU A 56 24.06 20.12 -2.37
CA LEU A 56 24.90 20.38 -1.16
C LEU A 56 24.26 19.88 0.13
N ALA A 57 22.93 19.73 0.15
CA ALA A 57 22.30 18.84 1.13
C ALA A 57 22.44 17.37 0.67
N ALA A 58 22.83 17.13 -0.59
CA ALA A 58 22.79 15.81 -1.21
C ALA A 58 23.83 14.76 -0.71
N GLU A 59 24.76 15.18 0.15
CA GLU A 59 25.76 14.34 0.84
C GLU A 59 25.19 14.03 2.20
N LYS A 60 24.35 14.92 2.71
CA LYS A 60 23.71 14.88 4.01
C LYS A 60 22.80 13.67 4.09
N ALA A 61 21.61 13.60 3.45
CA ALA A 61 20.79 12.41 3.67
C ALA A 61 21.33 11.12 3.05
N LYS A 62 22.22 11.14 2.05
CA LYS A 62 22.82 9.90 1.55
C LYS A 62 23.99 9.45 2.41
N SER A 63 24.64 10.34 3.17
CA SER A 63 25.50 9.96 4.31
C SER A 63 24.66 9.54 5.51
N GLU A 64 23.51 10.16 5.79
CA GLU A 64 22.58 9.77 6.87
C GLU A 64 21.89 8.45 6.55
N LEU A 65 21.62 8.13 5.28
CA LEU A 65 21.04 6.89 4.74
C LEU A 65 22.10 5.80 4.61
N GLN A 66 23.33 6.12 4.18
CA GLN A 66 24.46 5.19 4.28
C GLN A 66 24.78 4.91 5.77
N THR A 67 24.64 5.90 6.65
CA THR A 67 24.81 5.74 8.10
C THR A 67 23.64 4.96 8.71
N SER A 68 22.40 5.18 8.30
CA SER A 68 21.24 4.43 8.79
C SER A 68 21.24 3.00 8.26
N PHE A 69 21.65 2.77 7.00
CA PHE A 69 21.90 1.46 6.43
C PHE A 69 23.07 0.75 7.11
N ASN A 70 24.19 1.44 7.37
CA ASN A 70 25.30 0.87 8.14
C ASN A 70 24.87 0.54 9.58
N ARG A 71 24.05 1.40 10.21
CA ARG A 71 23.48 1.17 11.55
C ARG A 71 22.48 0.01 11.55
N LEU A 72 21.65 -0.12 10.51
CA LEU A 72 20.74 -1.24 10.32
C LEU A 72 21.50 -2.55 10.06
N LYS A 73 22.58 -2.50 9.28
CA LYS A 73 23.50 -3.63 9.06
C LYS A 73 24.19 -4.06 10.36
N VAL A 74 24.66 -3.10 11.18
CA VAL A 74 25.20 -3.37 12.52
C VAL A 74 24.12 -3.96 13.44
N LEU A 75 22.90 -3.42 13.45
CA LEU A 75 21.78 -3.97 14.24
C LEU A 75 21.39 -5.38 13.81
N ALA A 76 21.38 -5.67 12.50
CA ALA A 76 21.12 -7.00 11.97
C ALA A 76 22.26 -7.98 12.33
N GLN A 77 23.51 -7.56 12.20
CA GLN A 77 24.68 -8.34 12.65
C GLN A 77 24.66 -8.56 14.17
N GLU A 78 24.22 -7.58 14.96
CA GLU A 78 24.11 -7.72 16.41
C GLU A 78 22.93 -8.63 16.82
N ALA A 79 21.81 -8.59 16.10
CA ALA A 79 20.69 -9.51 16.31
C ALA A 79 21.08 -10.96 15.98
N ILE A 80 21.82 -11.16 14.87
CA ILE A 80 22.44 -12.45 14.52
C ILE A 80 23.40 -12.89 15.63
N ARG A 81 24.35 -12.04 16.04
CA ARG A 81 25.30 -12.31 17.12
C ARG A 81 24.60 -12.71 18.42
N LYS A 82 23.59 -11.95 18.85
CA LYS A 82 22.80 -12.21 20.08
C LYS A 82 22.06 -13.54 19.98
N ARG A 83 21.39 -13.85 18.86
CA ARG A 83 20.75 -15.14 18.63
C ARG A 83 21.76 -16.30 18.74
N ASP A 84 22.93 -16.14 18.13
CA ASP A 84 23.95 -17.19 18.10
C ASP A 84 24.65 -17.34 19.48
N GLU A 85 24.72 -16.27 20.27
CA GLU A 85 25.14 -16.28 21.68
C GLU A 85 24.10 -16.93 22.60
N PHE A 86 22.81 -16.62 22.45
CA PHE A 86 21.74 -17.33 23.14
C PHE A 86 21.70 -18.83 22.77
N GLY A 87 22.03 -19.17 21.51
CA GLY A 87 22.25 -20.55 21.08
C GLY A 87 23.36 -21.23 21.88
N ARG A 88 24.55 -20.62 21.94
CA ARG A 88 25.68 -21.15 22.73
C ARG A 88 25.36 -21.27 24.21
N LEU A 89 24.81 -20.21 24.84
CA LEU A 89 24.43 -20.22 26.25
C LEU A 89 23.38 -21.30 26.59
N ARG A 90 22.41 -21.54 25.70
CA ARG A 90 21.46 -22.65 25.83
C ARG A 90 22.18 -24.00 25.75
N ASP A 91 23.08 -24.18 24.79
CA ASP A 91 23.74 -25.46 24.54
C ASP A 91 24.80 -25.79 25.60
N ASP A 92 25.45 -24.77 26.18
CA ASP A 92 26.31 -24.89 27.35
C ASP A 92 25.50 -25.19 28.62
N ALA A 93 24.36 -24.50 28.86
CA ALA A 93 23.47 -24.80 29.98
C ALA A 93 22.82 -26.20 29.88
N VAL A 94 22.59 -26.71 28.67
CA VAL A 94 22.20 -28.11 28.44
C VAL A 94 23.33 -29.06 28.82
N ARG A 95 24.59 -28.74 28.47
CA ARG A 95 25.76 -29.54 28.85
C ARG A 95 25.99 -29.56 30.36
N GLU A 96 25.95 -28.41 31.03
CA GLU A 96 26.02 -28.31 32.50
C GLU A 96 24.91 -29.13 33.16
N LYS A 97 23.67 -29.08 32.63
CA LYS A 97 22.55 -29.89 33.12
C LYS A 97 22.82 -31.40 32.95
N GLU A 98 23.40 -31.83 31.83
CA GLU A 98 23.80 -33.23 31.62
C GLU A 98 24.95 -33.68 32.54
N GLU A 99 25.92 -32.80 32.80
CA GLU A 99 27.03 -33.07 33.71
C GLU A 99 26.57 -33.13 35.17
N MET A 100 25.70 -32.21 35.60
CA MET A 100 25.04 -32.26 36.91
C MET A 100 24.15 -33.50 37.04
N ALA A 101 23.47 -33.95 35.98
CA ALA A 101 22.71 -35.19 36.00
C ALA A 101 23.61 -36.42 36.22
N LYS A 102 24.78 -36.48 35.55
CA LYS A 102 25.78 -37.54 35.75
C LYS A 102 26.33 -37.53 37.18
N GLN A 103 26.71 -36.36 37.71
CA GLN A 103 27.19 -36.21 39.09
C GLN A 103 26.13 -36.66 40.12
N VAL A 104 24.85 -36.36 39.89
CA VAL A 104 23.74 -36.84 40.74
C VAL A 104 23.57 -38.36 40.65
N GLU A 105 23.75 -38.96 39.47
CA GLU A 105 23.72 -40.41 39.29
C GLU A 105 24.91 -41.11 39.98
N GLU A 106 26.10 -40.53 39.90
CA GLU A 106 27.32 -41.03 40.56
C GLU A 106 27.23 -40.91 42.09
N ALA A 107 26.85 -39.73 42.61
CA ALA A 107 26.61 -39.54 44.04
C ALA A 107 25.50 -40.46 44.58
N ALA A 108 24.50 -40.82 43.76
CA ALA A 108 23.49 -41.82 44.13
C ALA A 108 24.09 -43.24 44.27
N LYS A 109 24.99 -43.63 43.36
CA LYS A 109 25.74 -44.91 43.41
C LYS A 109 26.69 -44.96 44.61
N GLU A 110 27.45 -43.90 44.86
CA GLU A 110 28.34 -43.78 46.03
C GLU A 110 27.55 -43.88 47.34
N ARG A 111 26.43 -43.16 47.44
CA ARG A 111 25.53 -43.24 48.61
C ARG A 111 24.94 -44.63 48.81
N GLN A 112 24.76 -45.42 47.75
CA GLN A 112 24.34 -46.82 47.84
C GLN A 112 25.50 -47.72 48.32
N SER A 113 26.72 -47.51 47.82
CA SER A 113 27.93 -48.20 48.27
C SER A 113 28.21 -47.95 49.76
N LEU A 114 28.27 -46.68 50.18
CA LEU A 114 28.49 -46.27 51.56
C LEU A 114 27.44 -46.82 52.52
N ARG A 115 26.18 -46.98 52.09
CA ARG A 115 25.14 -47.65 52.91
C ARG A 115 25.48 -49.13 53.17
N SER A 116 25.96 -49.85 52.16
CA SER A 116 26.41 -51.24 52.30
C SER A 116 27.68 -51.35 53.15
N GLU A 117 28.61 -50.40 53.04
CA GLU A 117 29.79 -50.35 53.90
C GLU A 117 29.45 -50.01 55.36
N ILE A 118 28.49 -49.13 55.62
CA ILE A 118 27.99 -48.83 56.97
C ILE A 118 27.32 -50.06 57.58
N GLU A 119 26.50 -50.79 56.81
CA GLU A 119 25.86 -52.05 57.24
C GLU A 119 26.93 -53.11 57.61
N LYS A 120 27.94 -53.28 56.75
CA LYS A 120 29.07 -54.19 56.96
C LYS A 120 29.98 -53.77 58.14
N SER A 121 30.23 -52.47 58.29
CA SER A 121 31.06 -51.91 59.38
C SER A 121 30.36 -52.02 60.72
N SER A 122 29.05 -51.74 60.77
CA SER A 122 28.20 -51.98 61.94
C SER A 122 28.28 -53.44 62.40
N HIS A 123 28.17 -54.39 61.47
CA HIS A 123 28.35 -55.82 61.75
C HIS A 123 29.75 -56.12 62.31
N MET A 124 30.82 -55.60 61.70
CA MET A 124 32.20 -55.81 62.18
C MET A 124 32.49 -55.16 63.55
N MET A 125 31.90 -53.99 63.85
CA MET A 125 32.07 -53.31 65.13
C MET A 125 31.50 -54.13 66.29
N VAL A 126 30.33 -54.74 66.10
CA VAL A 126 29.74 -55.69 67.05
C VAL A 126 30.73 -56.85 67.32
N THR A 127 31.28 -57.47 66.28
CA THR A 127 32.28 -58.55 66.41
C THR A 127 33.67 -58.08 66.90
N GLY A 128 33.93 -56.77 66.91
CA GLY A 128 35.21 -56.17 67.31
C GLY A 128 35.27 -55.89 68.81
N ILE A 129 34.16 -55.38 69.37
CA ILE A 129 33.99 -55.13 70.81
C ILE A 129 34.16 -56.43 71.61
N GLU A 130 33.64 -57.55 71.10
CA GLU A 130 33.82 -58.89 71.66
C GLU A 130 35.30 -59.31 71.80
N LYS A 131 36.21 -58.79 70.97
CA LYS A 131 37.62 -59.23 70.87
C LYS A 131 38.61 -58.33 71.61
N ILE A 132 38.39 -57.01 71.62
CA ILE A 132 39.31 -56.06 72.28
C ILE A 132 39.28 -56.20 73.81
N SER A 133 38.16 -56.69 74.36
CA SER A 133 37.97 -57.03 75.78
C SER A 133 39.02 -58.00 76.37
N ALA A 134 39.85 -58.64 75.55
CA ALA A 134 40.69 -59.77 75.95
C ALA A 134 42.23 -59.55 76.00
N LYS A 135 42.81 -58.34 75.82
CA LYS A 135 44.22 -58.28 75.31
C LYS A 135 45.28 -57.20 75.70
N VAL A 136 45.21 -56.43 76.81
CA VAL A 136 46.16 -55.30 77.09
C VAL A 136 47.13 -55.53 78.30
N ASN A 137 48.49 -55.41 78.17
CA ASN A 137 49.58 -55.30 79.23
C ASN A 137 51.12 -55.23 78.72
N GLY A 138 52.05 -54.27 79.10
CA GLY A 138 53.58 -54.21 78.86
C GLY A 138 54.30 -52.79 78.73
N PHE A 139 55.64 -52.40 78.57
CA PHE A 139 57.09 -52.84 78.86
C PHE A 139 58.22 -51.69 78.58
N GLY A 140 59.59 -51.84 78.78
CA GLY A 140 60.69 -50.75 78.60
C GLY A 140 62.28 -51.07 78.69
N GLY A 141 63.30 -50.10 78.59
CA GLY A 141 64.84 -50.27 78.38
C GLY A 141 65.98 -49.21 78.89
N ASN A 142 67.33 -49.22 78.46
CA ASN A 142 68.56 -48.48 79.09
C ASN A 142 69.93 -48.15 78.23
N GLY A 143 71.11 -47.59 78.77
CA GLY A 143 72.37 -46.97 78.07
C GLY A 143 73.91 -47.09 78.57
N SER A 144 74.93 -46.18 78.24
CA SER A 144 76.49 -46.37 78.31
C SER A 144 77.56 -45.15 78.54
N GLN A 145 78.95 -45.24 78.34
CA GLN A 145 80.10 -44.31 78.85
C GLN A 145 81.49 -43.96 78.04
N LEU A 146 82.70 -43.56 78.65
CA LEU A 146 83.83 -42.61 78.12
C LEU A 146 85.44 -42.76 78.45
N PRO A 147 86.46 -41.95 77.87
CA PRO A 147 88.00 -42.14 77.81
C PRO A 147 89.13 -41.16 78.48
N ARG A 148 90.48 -41.15 78.09
CA ARG A 148 91.77 -40.64 78.82
C ARG A 148 92.98 -39.87 78.08
N SER A 149 94.13 -39.51 78.75
CA SER A 149 95.34 -38.72 78.26
C SER A 149 96.80 -39.20 78.66
N GLN A 150 97.91 -38.49 78.26
CA GLN A 150 99.32 -39.01 78.26
C GLN A 150 100.50 -38.16 78.85
N LYS A 151 100.43 -36.81 79.02
CA LYS A 151 101.63 -35.98 79.37
C LYS A 151 101.96 -35.86 80.87
N TYR A 152 101.18 -36.54 81.70
CA TYR A 152 101.29 -36.63 83.15
C TYR A 152 101.05 -38.10 83.54
N THR A 153 101.37 -38.49 84.78
CA THR A 153 101.11 -39.84 85.31
C THR A 153 100.28 -39.78 86.60
N GLY A 154 99.61 -40.89 86.95
CA GLY A 154 98.70 -40.95 88.09
C GLY A 154 97.52 -39.97 87.96
N MET A 155 97.08 -39.39 89.09
CA MET A 155 95.92 -38.50 89.13
C MET A 155 96.06 -37.26 88.21
N ALA A 156 97.28 -36.76 88.00
CA ALA A 156 97.53 -35.62 87.11
C ALA A 156 97.23 -35.95 85.62
N ALA A 157 97.37 -37.22 85.21
CA ALA A 157 96.97 -37.68 83.87
C ALA A 157 95.44 -37.67 83.66
N VAL A 158 94.72 -37.96 84.74
CA VAL A 158 93.26 -37.97 84.78
C VAL A 158 92.75 -36.53 84.80
N THR A 159 93.26 -35.66 85.67
CA THR A 159 92.83 -34.26 85.71
C THR A 159 93.16 -33.50 84.42
N TYR A 160 94.36 -33.63 83.85
CA TYR A 160 94.68 -33.04 82.55
C TYR A 160 93.81 -33.63 81.42
N GLY A 161 93.53 -34.94 81.44
CA GLY A 161 92.66 -35.58 80.45
C GLY A 161 91.18 -35.16 80.55
N VAL A 162 90.70 -34.91 81.77
CA VAL A 162 89.36 -34.37 82.03
C VAL A 162 89.29 -32.91 81.64
N ILE A 163 90.27 -32.07 82.01
CA ILE A 163 90.33 -30.66 81.62
C ILE A 163 90.44 -30.51 80.10
N LYS A 164 91.30 -31.30 79.43
CA LYS A 164 91.40 -31.25 77.97
C LYS A 164 90.10 -31.66 77.29
N ARG A 165 89.47 -32.77 77.69
CA ARG A 165 88.17 -33.16 77.13
C ARG A 165 87.04 -32.20 77.50
N ALA A 166 87.08 -31.55 78.66
CA ALA A 166 86.13 -30.50 79.01
C ALA A 166 86.28 -29.28 78.10
N ASN A 167 87.50 -28.82 77.85
CA ASN A 167 87.76 -27.72 76.91
C ASN A 167 87.39 -28.10 75.47
N GLU A 168 87.74 -29.30 75.00
CA GLU A 168 87.35 -29.80 73.67
C GLU A 168 85.82 -29.89 73.52
N ILE A 169 85.11 -30.33 74.56
CA ILE A 169 83.64 -30.36 74.59
C ILE A 169 83.09 -28.93 74.60
N VAL A 170 83.68 -27.99 75.34
CA VAL A 170 83.24 -26.58 75.35
C VAL A 170 83.49 -25.89 74.01
N GLU A 171 84.65 -26.10 73.38
CA GLU A 171 84.97 -25.55 72.05
C GLU A 171 84.04 -26.11 70.97
N GLU A 172 83.76 -27.42 70.98
CA GLU A 172 82.83 -28.03 70.03
C GLU A 172 81.36 -27.66 70.32
N LEU A 173 80.95 -27.53 71.59
CA LEU A 173 79.62 -27.00 71.95
C LEU A 173 79.44 -25.54 71.55
N LEU A 174 80.46 -24.68 71.74
CA LEU A 174 80.44 -23.28 71.29
C LEU A 174 80.35 -23.22 69.75
N LYS A 175 81.12 -24.04 69.04
CA LYS A 175 81.09 -24.13 67.58
C LYS A 175 79.75 -24.66 67.04
N GLN A 176 79.13 -25.64 67.71
CA GLN A 176 77.78 -26.12 67.38
C GLN A 176 76.71 -25.08 67.69
N ASN A 177 76.83 -24.35 68.79
CA ASN A 177 75.97 -23.23 69.15
C ASN A 177 76.07 -22.09 68.12
N ASP A 178 77.28 -21.69 67.72
CA ASP A 178 77.51 -20.65 66.72
C ASP A 178 76.99 -21.07 65.33
N ALA A 179 77.15 -22.35 64.95
CA ALA A 179 76.57 -22.89 63.72
C ALA A 179 75.03 -22.92 63.78
N SER A 180 74.46 -23.28 64.94
CA SER A 180 73.01 -23.26 65.17
C SER A 180 72.43 -21.84 65.14
N ILE A 181 73.10 -20.88 65.76
CA ILE A 181 72.76 -19.44 65.72
C ILE A 181 72.77 -18.93 64.28
N LYS A 182 73.87 -19.18 63.53
CA LYS A 182 73.97 -18.76 62.12
C LYS A 182 72.89 -19.39 61.25
N SER A 183 72.62 -20.69 61.40
CA SER A 183 71.56 -21.39 60.67
C SER A 183 70.17 -20.84 61.00
N ARG A 184 69.87 -20.59 62.29
CA ARG A 184 68.62 -19.97 62.74
C ARG A 184 68.45 -18.55 62.21
N ASP A 185 69.51 -17.75 62.20
CA ASP A 185 69.43 -16.35 61.81
C ASP A 185 69.39 -16.20 60.28
N GLN A 186 70.05 -17.09 59.52
CA GLN A 186 69.83 -17.25 58.08
C GLN A 186 68.40 -17.70 57.76
N ALA A 187 67.82 -18.62 58.54
CA ALA A 187 66.42 -19.03 58.36
C ALA A 187 65.43 -17.89 58.67
N ARG A 188 65.75 -17.00 59.62
CA ARG A 188 64.98 -15.78 59.88
C ARG A 188 65.05 -14.80 58.71
N GLU A 189 66.24 -14.55 58.17
CA GLU A 189 66.46 -13.69 56.99
C GLU A 189 65.66 -14.20 55.78
N GLN A 190 65.65 -15.51 55.52
CA GLN A 190 64.83 -16.13 54.48
C GLN A 190 63.32 -15.99 54.72
N ILE A 191 62.86 -16.13 55.97
CA ILE A 191 61.46 -15.90 56.34
C ILE A 191 61.08 -14.42 56.16
N GLU A 192 61.95 -13.50 56.55
CA GLU A 192 61.73 -12.06 56.42
C GLU A 192 61.66 -11.63 54.95
N GLN A 193 62.57 -12.12 54.10
CA GLN A 193 62.49 -11.94 52.65
C GLN A 193 61.16 -12.46 52.09
N ARG A 194 60.73 -13.68 52.47
CA ARG A 194 59.44 -14.23 52.03
C ARG A 194 58.24 -13.44 52.54
N ASN A 195 58.30 -12.87 53.73
CA ASN A 195 57.24 -11.99 54.24
C ASN A 195 57.13 -10.70 53.41
N TYR A 196 58.25 -10.13 52.94
CA TYR A 196 58.24 -8.98 52.03
C TYR A 196 57.70 -9.35 50.64
N GLU A 197 58.09 -10.50 50.08
CA GLU A 197 57.56 -11.01 48.81
C GLU A 197 56.02 -11.20 48.89
N ILE A 198 55.53 -11.88 49.94
CA ILE A 198 54.08 -12.06 50.18
C ILE A 198 53.35 -10.72 50.36
N ALA A 199 53.93 -9.74 51.07
CA ALA A 199 53.30 -8.44 51.26
C ALA A 199 53.14 -7.66 49.94
N ILE A 200 54.08 -7.80 49.00
CA ILE A 200 53.99 -7.22 47.66
C ILE A 200 52.91 -7.94 46.83
N GLU A 201 52.88 -9.27 46.85
CA GLU A 201 51.85 -10.07 46.16
C GLU A 201 50.44 -9.74 46.66
N VAL A 202 50.24 -9.68 47.99
CA VAL A 202 48.95 -9.28 48.60
C VAL A 202 48.55 -7.87 48.17
N SER A 203 49.47 -6.91 48.20
CA SER A 203 49.18 -5.53 47.77
C SER A 203 48.74 -5.44 46.30
N GLN A 204 49.33 -6.24 45.41
CA GLN A 204 48.95 -6.32 44.00
C GLN A 204 47.58 -6.99 43.81
N LEU A 205 47.28 -8.04 44.58
CA LEU A 205 45.97 -8.70 44.57
C LEU A 205 44.87 -7.76 45.11
N GLU A 206 45.11 -7.03 46.20
CA GLU A 206 44.17 -6.06 46.76
C GLU A 206 43.86 -4.92 45.78
N ALA A 207 44.88 -4.36 45.12
CA ALA A 207 44.69 -3.36 44.06
C ALA A 207 43.87 -3.91 42.88
N THR A 208 44.13 -5.15 42.47
CA THR A 208 43.39 -5.84 41.40
C THR A 208 41.92 -6.07 41.79
N ILE A 209 41.67 -6.51 43.02
CA ILE A 209 40.32 -6.71 43.57
C ILE A 209 39.56 -5.37 43.66
N SER A 210 40.24 -4.28 44.02
CA SER A 210 39.61 -2.94 44.03
C SER A 210 39.19 -2.50 42.62
N ASN A 211 40.08 -2.63 41.63
CA ASN A 211 39.78 -2.28 40.24
C ASN A 211 38.61 -3.11 39.68
N LEU A 212 38.57 -4.42 39.98
CA LEU A 212 37.46 -5.30 39.57
C LEU A 212 36.14 -4.95 40.25
N ARG A 213 36.15 -4.52 41.52
CA ARG A 213 34.94 -4.03 42.21
C ARG A 213 34.39 -2.77 41.56
N ASP A 214 35.26 -1.81 41.23
CA ASP A 214 34.86 -0.58 40.52
C ASP A 214 34.32 -0.87 39.12
N GLU A 215 34.89 -1.85 38.40
CA GLU A 215 34.40 -2.28 37.10
C GLU A 215 33.03 -2.98 37.20
N VAL A 216 32.84 -3.85 38.20
CA VAL A 216 31.54 -4.48 38.48
C VAL A 216 30.48 -3.44 38.82
N ALA A 217 30.77 -2.49 39.72
CA ALA A 217 29.83 -1.42 40.09
C ALA A 217 29.41 -0.57 38.86
N LYS A 218 30.36 -0.24 37.97
CA LYS A 218 30.06 0.45 36.70
C LYS A 218 29.15 -0.40 35.81
N LYS A 219 29.45 -1.70 35.63
CA LYS A 219 28.62 -2.61 34.82
C LYS A 219 27.22 -2.79 35.41
N THR A 220 27.06 -2.92 36.73
CA THR A 220 25.75 -2.99 37.40
C THR A 220 24.91 -1.75 37.10
N SER A 221 25.47 -0.53 37.25
CA SER A 221 24.72 0.70 36.97
C SER A 221 24.30 0.86 35.49
N VAL A 222 25.05 0.26 34.55
CA VAL A 222 24.68 0.19 33.13
C VAL A 222 23.56 -0.83 32.91
N VAL A 223 23.59 -1.99 33.58
CA VAL A 223 22.51 -3.00 33.53
C VAL A 223 21.20 -2.42 34.08
N GLU A 224 21.22 -1.81 35.27
CA GLU A 224 20.06 -1.11 35.85
C GLU A 224 19.54 0.03 34.94
N GLY A 225 20.42 0.63 34.13
CA GLY A 225 20.07 1.57 33.07
C GLY A 225 19.26 0.90 31.95
N LEU A 226 19.81 -0.18 31.39
CA LEU A 226 19.19 -0.93 30.30
C LEU A 226 17.88 -1.61 30.71
N GLU A 227 17.74 -2.07 31.95
CA GLU A 227 16.50 -2.63 32.49
C GLU A 227 15.36 -1.60 32.56
N ARG A 228 15.65 -0.38 33.02
CA ARG A 228 14.68 0.73 33.00
C ARG A 228 14.30 1.15 31.58
N ASP A 229 15.29 1.21 30.69
CA ASP A 229 15.13 1.48 29.27
C ASP A 229 14.27 0.42 28.56
N LEU A 230 14.36 -0.85 28.97
CA LEU A 230 13.52 -1.94 28.48
C LEU A 230 12.09 -1.83 28.99
N ALA A 231 11.88 -1.59 30.30
CA ALA A 231 10.54 -1.42 30.86
C ALA A 231 9.75 -0.28 30.17
N VAL A 232 10.41 0.85 29.87
CA VAL A 232 9.81 1.98 29.13
C VAL A 232 9.54 1.64 27.65
N ARG A 233 10.31 0.73 27.04
CA ARG A 233 10.01 0.23 25.68
C ARG A 233 8.84 -0.75 25.69
N ASP A 234 8.75 -1.63 26.69
CA ASP A 234 7.67 -2.60 26.81
C ASP A 234 6.32 -1.92 27.07
N GLU A 235 6.30 -0.88 27.91
CA GLU A 235 5.10 -0.03 28.12
C GLU A 235 4.60 0.58 26.80
N LYS A 236 5.50 1.19 26.02
CA LYS A 236 5.18 1.76 24.69
C LYS A 236 4.80 0.71 23.65
N LEU A 237 5.40 -0.48 23.71
CA LEU A 237 5.06 -1.59 22.83
C LEU A 237 3.63 -2.08 23.12
N ASN A 238 3.20 -2.10 24.38
CA ASN A 238 1.82 -2.39 24.75
C ASN A 238 0.85 -1.30 24.26
N GLU A 239 1.19 -0.01 24.42
CA GLU A 239 0.40 1.11 23.89
C GLU A 239 0.20 1.02 22.36
N VAL A 240 1.28 0.78 21.61
CA VAL A 240 1.26 0.57 20.15
C VAL A 240 0.47 -0.69 19.78
N SER A 241 0.54 -1.76 20.59
CA SER A 241 -0.23 -2.99 20.36
C SER A 241 -1.74 -2.80 20.60
N GLU A 242 -2.12 -1.91 21.51
CA GLU A 242 -3.53 -1.56 21.75
C GLU A 242 -4.07 -0.60 20.68
N SER A 243 -3.27 0.37 20.22
CA SER A 243 -3.66 1.25 19.12
C SER A 243 -3.80 0.51 17.80
N LEU A 244 -2.88 -0.42 17.49
CA LEU A 244 -2.97 -1.29 16.32
C LEU A 244 -4.28 -2.09 16.30
N ARG A 245 -4.67 -2.72 17.42
CA ARG A 245 -5.94 -3.47 17.53
C ARG A 245 -7.19 -2.61 17.29
N LYS A 246 -7.15 -1.33 17.69
CA LYS A 246 -8.24 -0.37 17.44
C LYS A 246 -8.30 0.08 15.98
N GLU A 247 -7.16 0.11 15.28
CA GLU A 247 -7.13 0.38 13.84
C GLU A 247 -7.51 -0.85 13.01
N GLU A 248 -7.12 -2.05 13.44
CA GLU A 248 -7.58 -3.32 12.88
C GLU A 248 -9.11 -3.46 12.96
N SER A 249 -9.74 -3.10 14.08
CA SER A 249 -11.20 -3.17 14.22
C SER A 249 -11.92 -2.17 13.31
N LYS A 250 -11.47 -0.91 13.23
CA LYS A 250 -11.98 0.08 12.27
C LYS A 250 -11.77 -0.38 10.82
N GLY A 251 -10.64 -1.03 10.52
CA GLY A 251 -10.35 -1.57 9.19
C GLY A 251 -11.33 -2.66 8.77
N LEU A 252 -11.84 -3.45 9.72
CA LEU A 252 -12.92 -4.41 9.48
C LEU A 252 -14.27 -3.71 9.28
N GLU A 253 -14.61 -2.71 10.12
CA GLU A 253 -15.83 -1.90 9.97
C GLU A 253 -15.89 -1.16 8.62
N LEU A 254 -14.78 -0.53 8.22
CA LEU A 254 -14.62 0.12 6.90
C LEU A 254 -14.76 -0.89 5.76
N LYS A 255 -14.20 -2.09 5.89
CA LYS A 255 -14.33 -3.14 4.88
C LYS A 255 -15.77 -3.65 4.75
N GLU A 256 -16.49 -3.81 5.85
CA GLU A 256 -17.91 -4.18 5.83
C GLU A 256 -18.74 -3.09 5.12
N TYR A 257 -18.48 -1.81 5.40
CA TYR A 257 -19.12 -0.69 4.71
C TYR A 257 -18.78 -0.60 3.21
N VAL A 258 -17.54 -0.90 2.81
CA VAL A 258 -17.15 -0.99 1.40
C VAL A 258 -17.91 -2.11 0.69
N ASN A 259 -18.00 -3.31 1.27
CA ASN A 259 -18.79 -4.40 0.71
C ASN A 259 -20.28 -3.99 0.55
N GLU A 260 -20.85 -3.31 1.55
CA GLU A 260 -22.24 -2.82 1.49
C GLU A 260 -22.45 -1.75 0.40
N CYS A 261 -21.40 -1.01 0.03
CA CYS A 261 -21.40 -0.08 -1.10
C CYS A 261 -21.26 -0.80 -2.45
N GLU A 262 -20.41 -1.82 -2.54
CA GLU A 262 -20.28 -2.68 -3.73
C GLU A 262 -21.61 -3.39 -4.04
N ASP A 263 -22.27 -4.00 -3.04
CA ASP A 263 -23.60 -4.61 -3.18
C ASP A 263 -24.66 -3.61 -3.72
N LYS A 264 -24.63 -2.36 -3.23
CA LYS A 264 -25.53 -1.29 -3.70
C LYS A 264 -25.21 -0.87 -5.13
N LEU A 265 -23.93 -0.77 -5.50
CA LEU A 265 -23.49 -0.43 -6.85
C LEU A 265 -23.89 -1.52 -7.85
N SER A 266 -23.54 -2.78 -7.59
CA SER A 266 -23.93 -3.91 -8.47
C SER A 266 -25.44 -4.05 -8.63
N LYS A 267 -26.23 -3.70 -7.61
CA LYS A 267 -27.69 -3.62 -7.70
C LYS A 267 -28.17 -2.46 -8.59
N LEU A 268 -27.53 -1.29 -8.54
CA LEU A 268 -27.84 -0.17 -9.42
C LEU A 268 -27.44 -0.46 -10.87
N GLU A 269 -26.27 -1.04 -11.09
CA GLU A 269 -25.79 -1.50 -12.40
C GLU A 269 -26.76 -2.53 -13.01
N SER A 270 -27.19 -3.53 -12.24
CA SER A 270 -28.17 -4.53 -12.69
C SER A 270 -29.54 -3.91 -13.02
N ASN A 271 -29.96 -2.87 -12.29
CA ASN A 271 -31.19 -2.12 -12.64
C ASN A 271 -31.00 -1.35 -13.95
N ILE A 272 -29.87 -0.66 -14.13
CA ILE A 272 -29.53 0.12 -15.33
C ILE A 272 -29.48 -0.78 -16.57
N GLU A 273 -28.81 -1.93 -16.49
CA GLU A 273 -28.78 -2.92 -17.57
C GLU A 273 -30.18 -3.45 -17.92
N SER A 274 -31.07 -3.61 -16.93
CA SER A 274 -32.47 -4.01 -17.17
C SER A 274 -33.31 -2.97 -17.92
N LEU A 275 -32.90 -1.70 -17.92
CA LEU A 275 -33.58 -0.61 -18.64
C LEU A 275 -33.13 -0.49 -20.11
N ARG A 276 -31.90 -0.92 -20.46
CA ARG A 276 -31.37 -0.90 -21.83
C ARG A 276 -32.34 -1.48 -22.88
N PRO A 277 -32.91 -2.70 -22.73
CA PRO A 277 -33.82 -3.25 -23.74
C PRO A 277 -35.13 -2.45 -23.89
N LEU A 278 -35.72 -1.98 -22.77
CA LEU A 278 -36.96 -1.19 -22.80
C LEU A 278 -36.78 0.13 -23.57
N LEU A 279 -35.60 0.73 -23.46
CA LEU A 279 -35.26 1.97 -24.11
C LEU A 279 -34.97 1.79 -25.62
N ILE A 280 -34.35 0.66 -26.01
CA ILE A 280 -34.21 0.25 -27.42
C ILE A 280 -35.59 0.03 -28.06
N ASP A 281 -36.51 -0.63 -27.35
CA ASP A 281 -37.89 -0.81 -27.80
C ASP A 281 -38.59 0.55 -27.98
N GLN A 282 -38.48 1.46 -27.00
CA GLN A 282 -39.03 2.81 -27.06
C GLN A 282 -38.49 3.60 -28.27
N LEU A 283 -37.18 3.60 -28.50
CA LEU A 283 -36.56 4.26 -29.65
C LEU A 283 -37.03 3.64 -30.98
N SER A 284 -37.29 2.32 -31.00
CA SER A 284 -37.91 1.66 -32.16
C SER A 284 -39.34 2.14 -32.43
N PHE A 285 -40.14 2.41 -31.39
CA PHE A 285 -41.50 2.96 -31.54
C PHE A 285 -41.48 4.42 -31.98
N VAL A 286 -40.59 5.24 -31.42
CA VAL A 286 -40.33 6.61 -31.86
C VAL A 286 -39.99 6.63 -33.36
N SER A 287 -39.02 5.81 -33.80
CA SER A 287 -38.66 5.70 -35.21
C SER A 287 -39.85 5.28 -36.10
N LYS A 288 -40.67 4.30 -35.68
CA LYS A 288 -41.88 3.88 -36.41
C LYS A 288 -42.92 5.00 -36.54
N ILE A 289 -43.19 5.74 -35.46
CA ILE A 289 -44.18 6.82 -35.42
C ILE A 289 -43.72 8.02 -36.27
N HIS A 290 -42.44 8.40 -36.15
CA HIS A 290 -41.83 9.46 -36.97
C HIS A 290 -41.98 9.19 -38.47
N ASN A 291 -41.62 7.98 -38.90
CA ASN A 291 -41.75 7.55 -40.29
C ASN A 291 -43.22 7.51 -40.77
N GLN A 292 -44.17 7.12 -39.91
CA GLN A 292 -45.60 7.20 -40.24
C GLN A 292 -46.06 8.64 -40.47
N ILE A 293 -45.73 9.57 -39.57
CA ILE A 293 -46.14 10.98 -39.71
C ILE A 293 -45.48 11.62 -40.95
N CYS A 294 -44.20 11.33 -41.21
CA CYS A 294 -43.53 11.75 -42.45
C CYS A 294 -44.20 11.21 -43.72
N SER A 295 -44.78 10.01 -43.69
CA SER A 295 -45.56 9.48 -44.83
C SER A 295 -46.90 10.19 -45.00
N VAL A 296 -47.60 10.53 -43.91
CA VAL A 296 -48.83 11.33 -43.96
C VAL A 296 -48.55 12.74 -44.46
N PHE A 297 -47.45 13.38 -44.01
CA PHE A 297 -47.03 14.68 -44.55
C PHE A 297 -46.84 14.63 -46.07
N LYS A 298 -46.15 13.62 -46.59
CA LYS A 298 -45.91 13.44 -48.03
C LYS A 298 -47.18 13.17 -48.86
N ILE A 299 -48.29 12.76 -48.24
CA ILE A 299 -49.61 12.62 -48.88
C ILE A 299 -50.37 13.95 -48.88
N VAL A 300 -50.12 14.83 -47.90
CA VAL A 300 -50.80 16.12 -47.73
C VAL A 300 -50.04 17.26 -48.43
N ASP A 301 -48.74 17.11 -48.67
CA ASP A 301 -47.89 18.10 -49.34
C ASP A 301 -47.79 17.92 -50.86
N ASP A 302 -48.89 18.22 -51.54
CA ASP A 302 -49.03 18.18 -53.01
C ASP A 302 -48.05 19.14 -53.75
N ALA A 303 -47.34 20.02 -53.02
CA ALA A 303 -46.40 20.99 -53.57
C ALA A 303 -44.96 20.47 -53.74
N GLY A 304 -44.63 19.26 -53.24
CA GLY A 304 -43.35 18.59 -53.48
C GLY A 304 -42.11 19.19 -52.77
N ASN A 305 -42.28 20.21 -51.92
CA ASN A 305 -41.19 20.91 -51.21
C ASN A 305 -40.68 20.12 -49.98
N SER A 306 -40.34 18.84 -50.18
CA SER A 306 -40.07 17.88 -49.09
C SER A 306 -38.62 17.88 -48.58
N GLU A 307 -38.12 19.02 -48.09
CA GLU A 307 -36.98 19.04 -47.14
C GLU A 307 -37.46 18.59 -45.74
N LEU A 308 -37.85 17.31 -45.62
CA LEU A 308 -38.04 16.66 -44.32
C LEU A 308 -36.85 15.77 -44.02
N SER A 309 -36.21 16.01 -42.87
CA SER A 309 -35.06 15.24 -42.41
C SER A 309 -35.39 13.76 -42.34
N GLU A 310 -34.52 12.94 -42.94
CA GLU A 310 -34.59 11.49 -42.83
C GLU A 310 -34.37 11.06 -41.36
N SER A 311 -34.97 9.93 -40.97
CA SER A 311 -35.11 9.54 -39.56
C SER A 311 -33.75 9.27 -38.88
N LEU A 312 -33.23 10.26 -38.17
CA LEU A 312 -31.99 10.20 -37.39
C LEU A 312 -32.08 9.23 -36.18
N PHE A 313 -33.27 8.73 -35.87
CA PHE A 313 -33.57 7.88 -34.72
C PHE A 313 -33.36 6.40 -35.06
N VAL A 314 -32.09 5.98 -35.04
CA VAL A 314 -31.66 4.59 -35.22
C VAL A 314 -31.62 3.89 -33.86
N PRO A 315 -32.34 2.78 -33.64
CA PRO A 315 -32.14 1.94 -32.47
C PRO A 315 -30.75 1.28 -32.53
N GLN A 316 -29.87 1.63 -31.59
CA GLN A 316 -28.45 1.28 -31.64
C GLN A 316 -27.93 0.90 -30.25
N GLU A 317 -26.92 0.02 -30.18
CA GLU A 317 -26.24 -0.36 -28.92
C GLU A 317 -25.29 0.75 -28.43
N THR A 318 -25.82 1.97 -28.30
CA THR A 318 -25.19 3.12 -27.67
C THR A 318 -25.43 3.12 -26.16
N ASP A 319 -24.84 4.08 -25.45
CA ASP A 319 -25.08 4.25 -24.02
C ASP A 319 -26.57 4.53 -23.70
N ILE A 320 -26.99 4.26 -22.48
CA ILE A 320 -28.36 4.48 -22.00
C ILE A 320 -28.68 5.98 -21.94
N GLU A 321 -27.73 6.85 -21.56
CA GLU A 321 -27.93 8.30 -21.59
C GLU A 321 -28.08 8.83 -23.03
N GLU A 322 -27.31 8.27 -23.97
CA GLU A 322 -27.41 8.58 -25.40
C GLU A 322 -28.75 8.12 -25.99
N ASN A 323 -29.19 6.90 -25.69
CA ASN A 323 -30.49 6.39 -26.10
C ASN A 323 -31.67 7.19 -25.50
N VAL A 324 -31.56 7.69 -24.26
CA VAL A 324 -32.58 8.60 -23.66
C VAL A 324 -32.61 9.91 -24.44
N ARG A 325 -31.45 10.52 -24.73
CA ARG A 325 -31.37 11.75 -25.54
C ARG A 325 -31.94 11.56 -26.95
N ALA A 326 -31.61 10.45 -27.62
CA ALA A 326 -32.13 10.12 -28.94
C ALA A 326 -33.65 9.92 -28.94
N SER A 327 -34.19 9.24 -27.92
CA SER A 327 -35.65 9.07 -27.80
C SER A 327 -36.38 10.39 -27.51
N LEU A 328 -35.80 11.28 -26.69
CA LEU A 328 -36.40 12.58 -26.40
C LEU A 328 -36.47 13.46 -27.65
N ALA A 329 -35.35 13.63 -28.36
CA ALA A 329 -35.30 14.39 -29.61
C ALA A 329 -36.24 13.82 -30.69
N GLY A 330 -36.42 12.49 -30.72
CA GLY A 330 -37.39 11.84 -31.61
C GLY A 330 -38.84 12.11 -31.24
N MET A 331 -39.17 12.16 -29.93
CA MET A 331 -40.49 12.55 -29.45
C MET A 331 -40.80 14.03 -29.72
N GLU A 332 -39.82 14.91 -29.57
CA GLU A 332 -39.93 16.33 -29.94
C GLU A 332 -40.16 16.50 -31.45
N SER A 333 -39.39 15.79 -32.29
CA SER A 333 -39.58 15.78 -33.74
C SER A 333 -40.96 15.26 -34.14
N ILE A 334 -41.44 14.18 -33.53
CA ILE A 334 -42.80 13.64 -33.69
C ILE A 334 -43.87 14.70 -33.37
N HIS A 335 -43.71 15.42 -32.26
CA HIS A 335 -44.66 16.44 -31.84
C HIS A 335 -44.76 17.57 -32.87
N GLU A 336 -43.62 18.10 -33.31
CA GLU A 336 -43.56 19.20 -34.28
C GLU A 336 -44.05 18.77 -35.67
N LEU A 337 -43.64 17.60 -36.16
CA LEU A 337 -44.17 17.02 -37.40
C LEU A 337 -45.70 16.83 -37.34
N THR A 338 -46.23 16.34 -36.22
CA THR A 338 -47.68 16.18 -36.02
C THR A 338 -48.39 17.54 -36.05
N ARG A 339 -47.83 18.56 -35.39
CA ARG A 339 -48.37 19.93 -35.37
C ARG A 339 -48.44 20.52 -36.79
N ILE A 340 -47.39 20.34 -37.58
CA ILE A 340 -47.33 20.81 -38.97
C ILE A 340 -48.32 20.03 -39.85
N VAL A 341 -48.38 18.71 -39.75
CA VAL A 341 -49.34 17.86 -40.51
C VAL A 341 -50.78 18.26 -40.20
N VAL A 342 -51.14 18.43 -38.92
CA VAL A 342 -52.49 18.83 -38.51
C VAL A 342 -52.89 20.19 -39.08
N GLN A 343 -51.96 21.15 -39.14
CA GLN A 343 -52.24 22.43 -39.79
C GLN A 343 -52.41 22.27 -41.31
N LYS A 344 -51.51 21.55 -41.99
CA LYS A 344 -51.56 21.38 -43.44
C LYS A 344 -52.81 20.61 -43.91
N VAL A 345 -53.25 19.62 -43.13
CA VAL A 345 -54.55 18.94 -43.34
C VAL A 345 -55.72 19.91 -43.18
N ARG A 346 -55.70 20.81 -42.19
CA ARG A 346 -56.73 21.85 -42.04
C ARG A 346 -56.76 22.77 -43.26
N ASP A 347 -55.61 23.25 -43.71
CA ASP A 347 -55.50 24.19 -44.83
C ASP A 347 -56.09 23.58 -46.12
N VAL A 348 -55.76 22.32 -46.42
CA VAL A 348 -56.31 21.57 -47.56
C VAL A 348 -57.82 21.33 -47.41
N VAL A 349 -58.30 20.99 -46.22
CA VAL A 349 -59.74 20.81 -45.96
C VAL A 349 -60.51 22.13 -46.12
N GLU A 350 -59.95 23.25 -45.66
CA GLU A 350 -60.56 24.56 -45.86
C GLU A 350 -60.57 24.98 -47.34
N GLU A 351 -59.50 24.73 -48.09
CA GLU A 351 -59.47 24.95 -49.54
C GLU A 351 -60.55 24.13 -50.25
N LYS A 352 -60.66 22.82 -49.96
CA LYS A 352 -61.70 21.97 -50.57
C LYS A 352 -63.12 22.38 -50.16
N ASN A 353 -63.34 22.89 -48.95
CA ASN A 353 -64.63 23.49 -48.57
C ASN A 353 -64.95 24.76 -49.38
N ARG A 354 -63.95 25.60 -49.69
CA ARG A 354 -64.12 26.78 -50.55
C ARG A 354 -64.43 26.37 -52.01
N GLU A 355 -63.75 25.35 -52.54
CA GLU A 355 -64.06 24.75 -53.86
C GLU A 355 -65.50 24.21 -53.90
N ILE A 356 -65.90 23.41 -52.91
CA ILE A 356 -67.25 22.84 -52.81
C ILE A 356 -68.32 23.94 -52.76
N THR A 357 -68.08 25.02 -52.02
CA THR A 357 -69.01 26.16 -51.93
C THR A 357 -69.17 26.86 -53.29
N SER A 358 -68.06 27.09 -54.01
CA SER A 358 -68.07 27.67 -55.37
C SER A 358 -68.77 26.76 -56.40
N LEU A 359 -68.59 25.44 -56.28
CA LEU A 359 -69.30 24.46 -57.09
C LEU A 359 -70.80 24.42 -56.78
N ASP A 360 -71.21 24.50 -55.51
CA ASP A 360 -72.62 24.57 -55.15
C ASP A 360 -73.27 25.88 -55.62
N GLU A 361 -72.58 27.03 -55.54
CA GLU A 361 -73.06 28.30 -56.11
C GLU A 361 -73.29 28.21 -57.63
N THR A 362 -72.39 27.55 -58.36
CA THR A 362 -72.53 27.38 -59.82
C THR A 362 -73.60 26.35 -60.18
N VAL A 363 -73.75 25.26 -59.43
CA VAL A 363 -74.88 24.32 -59.57
C VAL A 363 -76.21 25.02 -59.30
N ASN A 364 -76.33 25.76 -58.20
CA ASN A 364 -77.55 26.53 -57.87
C ASN A 364 -77.90 27.57 -58.92
N ARG A 365 -76.91 28.16 -59.60
CA ARG A 365 -77.11 29.07 -60.74
C ARG A 365 -77.67 28.33 -61.94
N LEU A 366 -77.05 27.22 -62.34
CA LEU A 366 -77.49 26.38 -63.45
C LEU A 366 -78.89 25.79 -63.22
N VAL A 367 -79.24 25.41 -61.98
CA VAL A 367 -80.61 24.98 -61.62
C VAL A 367 -81.62 26.10 -61.83
N LYS A 368 -81.32 27.32 -61.38
CA LYS A 368 -82.20 28.50 -61.59
C LYS A 368 -82.35 28.83 -63.07
N GLU A 369 -81.29 28.78 -63.87
CA GLU A 369 -81.33 28.98 -65.32
C GLU A 369 -82.17 27.88 -66.02
N LYS A 370 -81.98 26.61 -65.66
CA LYS A 370 -82.76 25.48 -66.16
C LYS A 370 -84.25 25.58 -65.79
N ASP A 371 -84.60 26.08 -64.61
CA ASP A 371 -86.01 26.29 -64.23
C ASP A 371 -86.62 27.55 -64.88
N GLN A 372 -85.83 28.59 -65.15
CA GLN A 372 -86.24 29.73 -66.00
C GLN A 372 -86.49 29.27 -67.45
N ILE A 373 -85.57 28.53 -68.06
CA ILE A 373 -85.74 27.94 -69.39
C ILE A 373 -86.97 27.02 -69.40
N GLY A 374 -87.15 26.20 -68.37
CA GLY A 374 -88.34 25.36 -68.19
C GLY A 374 -89.64 26.17 -68.09
N SER A 375 -89.64 27.34 -67.43
CA SER A 375 -90.81 28.21 -67.35
C SER A 375 -91.10 28.92 -68.68
N LEU A 376 -90.06 29.36 -69.40
CA LEU A 376 -90.16 29.93 -70.74
C LEU A 376 -90.71 28.91 -71.75
N LEU A 377 -90.22 27.66 -71.72
CA LEU A 377 -90.73 26.56 -72.55
C LEU A 377 -92.19 26.23 -72.22
N ARG A 378 -92.55 26.10 -70.93
CA ARG A 378 -93.94 25.92 -70.50
C ARG A 378 -94.84 27.08 -70.93
N SER A 379 -94.34 28.32 -70.85
CA SER A 379 -95.06 29.52 -71.29
C SER A 379 -95.23 29.57 -72.82
N ALA A 380 -94.21 29.18 -73.59
CA ALA A 380 -94.28 29.14 -75.05
C ALA A 380 -95.25 28.04 -75.54
N LEU A 381 -95.22 26.86 -74.91
CA LEU A 381 -96.16 25.77 -75.16
C LEU A 381 -97.60 26.16 -74.77
N SER A 382 -97.79 26.81 -73.62
CA SER A 382 -99.09 27.34 -73.18
C SER A 382 -99.63 28.40 -74.15
N LYS A 383 -98.81 29.37 -74.54
CA LYS A 383 -99.19 30.44 -75.48
C LYS A 383 -99.51 29.91 -76.90
N ARG A 384 -98.93 28.76 -77.27
CA ARG A 384 -99.25 27.99 -78.49
C ARG A 384 -100.53 27.14 -78.37
N MET A 385 -100.96 26.79 -77.16
CA MET A 385 -102.25 26.14 -76.88
C MET A 385 -103.43 27.13 -76.82
N THR A 386 -103.19 28.40 -76.48
CA THR A 386 -104.25 29.42 -76.33
C THR A 386 -104.73 30.08 -77.63
N SER A 387 -104.20 29.71 -78.80
CA SER A 387 -104.65 30.21 -80.10
C SER A 387 -105.67 29.27 -80.77
N ASP A 388 -106.95 29.63 -80.70
CA ASP A 388 -108.12 29.02 -81.36
C ASP A 388 -108.18 27.47 -81.43
N PRO A 389 -108.82 26.81 -80.45
CA PRO A 389 -108.82 25.35 -80.32
C PRO A 389 -109.73 24.59 -81.31
N SER A 390 -110.51 25.29 -82.16
CA SER A 390 -111.59 24.69 -82.95
C SER A 390 -111.23 24.23 -84.37
N SER A 391 -110.04 24.58 -84.91
CA SER A 391 -109.69 24.29 -86.31
C SER A 391 -108.34 23.59 -86.55
N LYS A 392 -107.33 23.77 -85.68
CA LYS A 392 -105.95 23.29 -85.94
C LYS A 392 -105.51 22.01 -85.23
N LYS A 393 -106.42 21.33 -84.53
CA LYS A 393 -106.08 20.10 -83.78
C LYS A 393 -105.75 18.90 -84.67
N SER A 394 -106.28 18.84 -85.90
CA SER A 394 -106.02 17.74 -86.84
C SER A 394 -104.60 17.78 -87.43
N GLU A 395 -104.19 18.95 -87.93
CA GLU A 395 -102.87 19.13 -88.58
C GLU A 395 -101.70 18.90 -87.62
N LEU A 396 -101.85 19.25 -86.34
CA LEU A 396 -100.76 19.18 -85.37
C LEU A 396 -100.42 17.72 -84.99
N PHE A 397 -101.42 16.84 -84.87
CA PHE A 397 -101.16 15.41 -84.71
C PHE A 397 -100.62 14.79 -86.00
N LEU A 398 -101.18 15.10 -87.16
CA LEU A 398 -100.66 14.61 -88.44
C LEU A 398 -99.21 15.04 -88.71
N ALA A 399 -98.83 16.27 -88.36
CA ALA A 399 -97.45 16.74 -88.52
C ALA A 399 -96.46 16.00 -87.59
N ALA A 400 -96.85 15.76 -86.33
CA ALA A 400 -96.03 14.99 -85.38
C ALA A 400 -95.94 13.50 -85.75
N GLU A 401 -97.06 12.90 -86.16
CA GLU A 401 -97.19 11.51 -86.60
C GLU A 401 -96.47 11.26 -87.93
N ASN A 402 -96.43 12.24 -88.84
CA ASN A 402 -95.60 12.22 -90.04
C ASN A 402 -94.11 12.37 -89.70
N GLY A 403 -93.73 13.31 -88.82
CA GLY A 403 -92.34 13.53 -88.43
C GLY A 403 -91.71 12.37 -87.65
N LEU A 404 -92.47 11.73 -86.75
CA LEU A 404 -92.01 10.49 -86.11
C LEU A 404 -91.94 9.33 -87.11
N ARG A 405 -92.82 9.27 -88.11
CA ARG A 405 -92.76 8.25 -89.18
C ARG A 405 -91.59 8.45 -90.14
N GLU A 406 -91.18 9.69 -90.42
CA GLU A 406 -89.90 9.98 -91.11
C GLU A 406 -88.68 9.55 -90.26
N ALA A 407 -88.81 9.57 -88.93
CA ALA A 407 -87.84 8.99 -88.00
C ALA A 407 -88.05 7.49 -87.69
N GLY A 408 -88.98 6.82 -88.37
CA GLY A 408 -89.23 5.37 -88.26
C GLY A 408 -90.04 4.88 -87.05
N ILE A 409 -90.75 5.75 -86.33
CA ILE A 409 -91.50 5.42 -85.10
C ILE A 409 -93.00 5.75 -85.28
N ASP A 410 -93.89 4.87 -84.82
CA ASP A 410 -95.36 5.06 -84.89
C ASP A 410 -95.97 4.98 -83.47
N PHE A 411 -96.60 6.07 -82.99
CA PHE A 411 -97.10 6.19 -81.62
C PHE A 411 -98.19 7.26 -81.46
N LYS A 412 -99.17 7.02 -80.57
CA LYS A 412 -100.37 7.89 -80.38
C LYS A 412 -100.56 8.34 -78.92
N PHE A 413 -100.66 9.65 -78.71
CA PHE A 413 -100.72 10.29 -77.39
C PHE A 413 -102.15 10.62 -76.94
N SER A 414 -102.79 9.74 -76.15
CA SER A 414 -104.18 9.94 -75.70
C SER A 414 -104.50 9.45 -74.27
N LYS A 415 -103.69 9.78 -73.25
CA LYS A 415 -104.07 9.61 -71.83
C LYS A 415 -103.24 10.41 -70.80
N LEU A 416 -103.89 10.68 -69.64
CA LEU A 416 -103.39 11.12 -68.32
C LEU A 416 -103.00 12.62 -68.12
N LEU A 417 -103.48 13.20 -66.98
CA LEU A 417 -103.26 14.60 -66.52
C LEU A 417 -103.75 14.80 -65.05
N GLY A 418 -103.13 15.70 -64.27
CA GLY A 418 -103.56 16.24 -62.95
C GLY A 418 -102.85 15.65 -61.72
N ASP A 419 -102.93 16.19 -60.47
CA ASP A 419 -103.13 17.56 -59.92
C ASP A 419 -102.89 17.54 -58.37
N GLY A 420 -102.68 18.67 -57.65
CA GLY A 420 -102.63 18.71 -56.15
C GLY A 420 -101.78 19.81 -55.44
N LYS A 421 -102.10 20.20 -54.18
CA LYS A 421 -101.56 21.41 -53.47
C LYS A 421 -101.84 21.48 -51.91
N VAL A 422 -101.11 22.33 -51.15
CA VAL A 422 -101.29 22.86 -49.73
C VAL A 422 -101.19 21.85 -48.53
N ALA A 423 -101.05 22.19 -47.22
CA ALA A 423 -101.31 23.40 -46.38
C ALA A 423 -100.37 23.60 -45.13
N GLU A 424 -100.78 24.36 -44.09
CA GLU A 424 -100.01 24.81 -42.88
C GLU A 424 -100.75 24.59 -41.51
N SER A 425 -100.05 24.67 -40.34
CA SER A 425 -100.58 24.84 -38.94
C SER A 425 -99.46 25.31 -37.95
N ASN A 426 -99.61 25.91 -36.73
CA ASN A 426 -100.68 26.20 -35.72
C ASN A 426 -100.89 25.16 -34.58
N ASP A 427 -101.08 25.48 -33.27
CA ASP A 427 -100.99 26.74 -32.46
C ASP A 427 -101.10 26.52 -30.89
N LYS A 428 -100.48 27.39 -30.06
CA LYS A 428 -100.76 27.85 -28.63
C LYS A 428 -100.72 27.02 -27.30
N SER A 429 -100.11 27.68 -26.27
CA SER A 429 -100.58 28.06 -24.89
C SER A 429 -100.64 27.18 -23.59
N ASN A 430 -99.82 27.57 -22.60
CA ASN A 430 -100.04 27.98 -21.17
C ASN A 430 -100.81 27.19 -20.05
N LYS A 431 -100.20 27.27 -18.84
CA LYS A 431 -100.73 27.56 -17.45
C LYS A 431 -101.15 26.43 -16.47
N SER A 432 -100.56 26.46 -15.25
CA SER A 432 -101.28 26.67 -13.97
C SER A 432 -100.36 26.97 -12.76
N GLU A 433 -100.54 28.09 -12.05
CA GLU A 433 -99.77 28.44 -10.84
C GLU A 433 -100.23 27.64 -9.60
N LYS A 434 -99.80 26.37 -9.48
CA LYS A 434 -100.12 25.56 -8.28
C LYS A 434 -99.06 24.56 -7.82
N GLU A 435 -97.95 24.47 -8.54
CA GLU A 435 -96.77 23.68 -8.16
C GLU A 435 -95.81 24.53 -7.29
N GLU A 436 -95.86 25.87 -7.45
CA GLU A 436 -94.94 26.87 -6.88
C GLU A 436 -94.76 26.80 -5.34
N GLU A 437 -95.79 26.51 -4.53
CA GLU A 437 -95.63 26.47 -3.06
C GLU A 437 -94.92 25.18 -2.58
N ASP A 438 -95.25 24.02 -3.14
CA ASP A 438 -94.54 22.77 -2.87
C ASP A 438 -93.12 22.80 -3.46
N GLU A 439 -92.94 23.46 -4.62
CA GLU A 439 -91.63 23.76 -5.20
C GLU A 439 -90.78 24.65 -4.29
N ILE A 440 -91.35 25.67 -3.64
CA ILE A 440 -90.60 26.54 -2.70
C ILE A 440 -90.10 25.75 -1.48
N TYR A 441 -90.92 24.86 -0.89
CA TYR A 441 -90.47 24.02 0.22
C TYR A 441 -89.47 22.94 -0.23
N SER A 442 -89.66 22.36 -1.41
CA SER A 442 -88.70 21.43 -2.02
C SER A 442 -87.35 22.09 -2.32
N LEU A 443 -87.36 23.30 -2.88
CA LEU A 443 -86.19 24.11 -3.17
C LEU A 443 -85.48 24.58 -1.88
N ALA A 444 -86.23 24.92 -0.82
CA ALA A 444 -85.67 25.24 0.48
C ALA A 444 -84.95 24.04 1.11
N GLY A 445 -85.55 22.83 1.04
CA GLY A 445 -84.90 21.60 1.48
C GLY A 445 -83.65 21.26 0.67
N ALA A 446 -83.73 21.34 -0.66
CA ALA A 446 -82.58 21.14 -1.55
C ALA A 446 -81.46 22.16 -1.29
N LEU A 447 -81.80 23.42 -1.00
CA LEU A 447 -80.84 24.44 -0.61
C LEU A 447 -80.21 24.16 0.77
N GLU A 448 -80.99 23.69 1.75
CA GLU A 448 -80.48 23.31 3.07
C GLU A 448 -79.50 22.13 2.96
N ASP A 449 -79.79 21.14 2.11
CA ASP A 449 -78.91 19.99 1.89
C ASP A 449 -77.66 20.35 1.08
N VAL A 450 -77.74 21.27 0.10
CA VAL A 450 -76.56 21.85 -0.56
C VAL A 450 -75.71 22.68 0.42
N VAL A 451 -76.33 23.38 1.37
CA VAL A 451 -75.62 24.10 2.44
C VAL A 451 -74.95 23.13 3.41
N LYS A 452 -75.58 22.01 3.78
CA LYS A 452 -74.93 20.96 4.59
C LYS A 452 -73.78 20.28 3.86
N ALA A 453 -73.96 19.95 2.57
CA ALA A 453 -72.92 19.34 1.75
C ALA A 453 -71.69 20.24 1.63
N SER A 454 -71.89 21.52 1.31
CA SER A 454 -70.80 22.50 1.23
C SER A 454 -70.18 22.82 2.61
N GLN A 455 -70.94 22.75 3.72
CA GLN A 455 -70.36 22.84 5.07
C GLN A 455 -69.45 21.64 5.40
N LEU A 456 -69.82 20.41 5.01
CA LEU A 456 -68.98 19.24 5.16
C LEU A 456 -67.73 19.31 4.28
N GLU A 457 -67.87 19.73 3.02
CA GLU A 457 -66.76 19.97 2.09
C GLU A 457 -65.79 21.03 2.65
N ILE A 458 -66.29 22.13 3.21
CA ILE A 458 -65.46 23.16 3.87
C ILE A 458 -64.69 22.59 5.08
N ILE A 459 -65.28 21.65 5.83
CA ILE A 459 -64.60 20.98 6.96
C ILE A 459 -63.52 20.02 6.45
N GLU A 460 -63.81 19.22 5.42
CA GLU A 460 -62.85 18.29 4.80
C GLU A 460 -61.66 19.03 4.14
N LEU A 461 -61.94 20.15 3.47
CA LEU A 461 -60.92 21.06 2.95
C LEU A 461 -60.10 21.73 4.07
N GLN A 462 -60.69 22.02 5.24
CA GLN A 462 -59.93 22.51 6.40
C GLN A 462 -59.03 21.42 7.02
N HIS A 463 -59.49 20.17 7.07
CA HIS A 463 -58.68 19.05 7.55
C HIS A 463 -57.48 18.80 6.64
N THR A 464 -57.70 18.61 5.34
CA THR A 464 -56.62 18.39 4.35
C THR A 464 -55.62 19.56 4.30
N VAL A 465 -56.07 20.81 4.39
CA VAL A 465 -55.17 21.98 4.48
C VAL A 465 -54.36 22.01 5.78
N ASN A 466 -54.87 21.46 6.89
CA ASN A 466 -54.12 21.34 8.14
C ASN A 466 -53.14 20.16 8.14
N GLU A 467 -53.48 19.05 7.48
CA GLU A 467 -52.59 17.91 7.22
C GLU A 467 -51.41 18.34 6.34
N LEU A 468 -51.67 19.00 5.21
CA LEU A 468 -50.62 19.57 4.34
C LEU A 468 -49.71 20.58 5.06
N ARG A 469 -50.22 21.33 6.05
CA ARG A 469 -49.40 22.20 6.91
C ARG A 469 -48.51 21.41 7.86
N ALA A 470 -48.99 20.30 8.41
CA ALA A 470 -48.20 19.42 9.27
C ALA A 470 -47.10 18.71 8.46
N GLU A 471 -47.43 18.19 7.29
CA GLU A 471 -46.46 17.60 6.34
C GLU A 471 -45.40 18.61 5.91
N LEU A 472 -45.79 19.84 5.53
CA LEU A 472 -44.86 20.91 5.19
C LEU A 472 -43.94 21.29 6.37
N SER A 473 -44.46 21.27 7.60
CA SER A 473 -43.65 21.51 8.80
C SER A 473 -42.66 20.37 9.07
N LEU A 474 -43.05 19.11 8.84
CA LEU A 474 -42.18 17.94 8.98
C LEU A 474 -41.09 17.95 7.90
N LEU A 475 -41.45 18.22 6.65
CA LEU A 475 -40.52 18.34 5.53
C LEU A 475 -39.51 19.48 5.78
N LYS A 476 -39.97 20.63 6.28
CA LYS A 476 -39.08 21.74 6.65
C LYS A 476 -38.09 21.33 7.76
N GLN A 477 -38.53 20.60 8.78
CA GLN A 477 -37.64 20.10 9.83
C GLN A 477 -36.62 19.09 9.30
N HIS A 478 -37.02 18.22 8.36
CA HIS A 478 -36.11 17.28 7.71
C HIS A 478 -35.03 18.02 6.89
N ILE A 479 -35.44 19.01 6.09
CA ILE A 479 -34.50 19.86 5.33
C ILE A 479 -33.54 20.59 6.29
N GLU A 480 -34.04 21.21 7.36
CA GLU A 480 -33.18 21.92 8.33
C GLU A 480 -32.18 20.98 9.05
N ALA A 481 -32.57 19.73 9.30
CA ALA A 481 -31.65 18.70 9.82
C ALA A 481 -30.62 18.26 8.78
N GLN A 482 -31.04 18.06 7.52
CA GLN A 482 -30.14 17.71 6.41
C GLN A 482 -29.14 18.84 6.11
N THR A 483 -29.54 20.11 6.19
CA THR A 483 -28.62 21.26 6.04
C THR A 483 -27.54 21.23 7.13
N LYS A 484 -27.91 21.07 8.41
CA LYS A 484 -26.91 21.04 9.51
C LYS A 484 -25.95 19.87 9.42
N GLU A 485 -26.42 18.72 8.95
CA GLU A 485 -25.57 17.55 8.69
C GLU A 485 -24.65 17.77 7.48
N LEU A 486 -25.13 18.47 6.44
CA LEU A 486 -24.31 18.87 5.29
C LEU A 486 -23.22 19.88 5.71
N ASP A 487 -23.58 20.92 6.48
CA ASP A 487 -22.66 21.93 7.01
C ASP A 487 -21.56 21.27 7.88
N HIS A 488 -21.94 20.31 8.73
CA HIS A 488 -20.97 19.57 9.55
C HIS A 488 -20.02 18.70 8.71
N ARG A 489 -20.54 18.04 7.66
CA ARG A 489 -19.71 17.26 6.73
C ARG A 489 -18.78 18.15 5.91
N MET A 490 -19.27 19.31 5.47
CA MET A 490 -18.48 20.32 4.74
C MET A 490 -17.28 20.79 5.58
N HIS A 491 -17.50 21.22 6.82
CA HIS A 491 -16.41 21.59 7.73
C HIS A 491 -15.43 20.45 8.02
N ARG A 492 -15.89 19.19 8.04
CA ARG A 492 -15.01 18.03 8.19
C ARG A 492 -14.20 17.73 6.92
N VAL A 493 -14.71 18.06 5.73
CA VAL A 493 -13.95 17.99 4.48
C VAL A 493 -12.89 19.10 4.47
N GLU A 494 -13.24 20.35 4.80
CA GLU A 494 -12.29 21.46 4.93
C GLU A 494 -11.14 21.13 5.92
N GLU A 495 -11.44 20.50 7.06
CA GLU A 495 -10.44 20.06 8.04
C GLU A 495 -9.55 18.90 7.55
N LEU A 496 -10.01 18.12 6.56
CA LEU A 496 -9.23 17.03 5.94
C LEU A 496 -8.39 17.55 4.78
N GLU A 497 -8.93 18.44 3.94
CA GLU A 497 -8.20 19.12 2.86
C GLU A 497 -7.02 19.93 3.39
N GLU A 498 -7.19 20.66 4.50
CA GLU A 498 -6.09 21.40 5.15
C GLU A 498 -5.03 20.45 5.74
N LYS A 499 -5.43 19.28 6.29
CA LYS A 499 -4.48 18.26 6.75
C LYS A 499 -3.76 17.60 5.59
N GLU A 500 -4.42 17.38 4.46
CA GLU A 500 -3.78 16.87 3.24
C GLU A 500 -2.79 17.90 2.69
N ARG A 501 -3.15 19.19 2.61
CA ARG A 501 -2.24 20.28 2.22
C ARG A 501 -0.99 20.30 3.09
N VAL A 502 -1.15 20.28 4.41
CA VAL A 502 -0.01 20.27 5.35
C VAL A 502 0.78 18.95 5.27
N ALA A 503 0.13 17.80 5.04
CA ALA A 503 0.85 16.54 4.84
C ALA A 503 1.67 16.56 3.54
N ASN A 504 1.11 17.07 2.46
CA ASN A 504 1.78 17.21 1.17
C ASN A 504 2.96 18.19 1.27
N GLU A 505 2.81 19.35 1.93
CA GLU A 505 3.92 20.29 2.18
C GLU A 505 5.05 19.66 3.03
N ASN A 506 4.71 18.81 4.00
CA ASN A 506 5.73 18.05 4.75
C ASN A 506 6.38 16.94 3.90
N ILE A 507 5.63 16.29 3.00
CA ILE A 507 6.15 15.28 2.08
C ILE A 507 7.05 15.93 1.02
N GLU A 508 6.68 17.08 0.46
CA GLU A 508 7.52 17.85 -0.46
C GLU A 508 8.81 18.31 0.24
N GLY A 509 8.72 18.81 1.48
CA GLY A 509 9.88 19.14 2.30
C GLY A 509 10.80 17.92 2.51
N LEU A 510 10.24 16.76 2.88
CA LEU A 510 10.99 15.51 3.02
C LEU A 510 11.52 14.97 1.68
N MET A 511 10.85 15.22 0.55
CA MET A 511 11.33 14.86 -0.77
C MET A 511 12.47 15.77 -1.24
N MET A 512 12.48 17.04 -0.85
CA MET A 512 13.66 17.90 -1.00
C MET A 512 14.79 17.38 -0.10
N ASP A 513 14.53 17.16 1.19
CA ASP A 513 15.42 16.51 2.15
C ASP A 513 15.71 15.00 1.87
N ILE A 514 15.34 14.49 0.67
CA ILE A 514 15.76 13.18 0.12
C ILE A 514 16.44 13.35 -1.23
N ALA A 515 15.88 14.09 -2.20
CA ALA A 515 16.43 14.25 -3.55
C ALA A 515 17.64 15.19 -3.55
N ALA A 516 17.45 16.43 -3.04
CA ALA A 516 18.54 17.29 -2.57
C ALA A 516 19.21 16.73 -1.31
N ALA A 517 19.06 15.43 -1.06
CA ALA A 517 19.75 14.69 -0.04
C ALA A 517 20.37 13.37 -0.59
N GLU A 518 20.36 13.14 -1.91
CA GLU A 518 20.85 11.93 -2.62
C GLU A 518 22.02 12.18 -3.59
N GLU A 519 21.90 13.21 -4.42
CA GLU A 519 22.78 13.61 -5.53
C GLU A 519 24.26 13.79 -5.19
N GLU A 520 24.66 13.78 -3.91
CA GLU A 520 26.04 13.98 -3.56
C GLU A 520 26.68 13.02 -2.52
N ILE A 521 26.04 11.92 -2.06
CA ILE A 521 26.79 10.61 -2.10
C ILE A 521 26.77 10.03 -3.53
N ASN A 522 26.58 10.91 -4.51
CA ASN A 522 27.31 10.82 -5.77
C ASN A 522 28.61 11.68 -5.79
N ARG A 523 28.80 12.73 -4.95
CA ARG A 523 30.10 13.42 -4.68
C ARG A 523 30.95 12.68 -3.62
N TRP A 524 30.56 12.42 -2.35
CA TRP A 524 31.37 11.67 -1.35
C TRP A 524 31.86 10.34 -1.94
N LYS A 525 31.01 9.65 -2.72
CA LYS A 525 31.37 8.43 -3.45
C LYS A 525 32.48 8.69 -4.47
N VAL A 526 32.32 9.69 -5.35
CA VAL A 526 33.34 10.06 -6.34
C VAL A 526 34.63 10.57 -5.67
N ALA A 527 34.54 11.27 -4.54
CA ALA A 527 35.69 11.71 -3.74
C ALA A 527 36.45 10.51 -3.14
N ALA A 528 35.74 9.56 -2.54
CA ALA A 528 36.33 8.33 -2.01
C ALA A 528 36.92 7.43 -3.12
N GLU A 529 36.30 7.38 -4.30
CA GLU A 529 36.85 6.69 -5.48
C GLU A 529 38.14 7.35 -6.00
N GLN A 530 38.22 8.69 -5.96
CA GLN A 530 39.44 9.45 -6.28
C GLN A 530 40.55 9.26 -5.22
N GLU A 531 40.23 9.31 -3.92
CA GLU A 531 41.20 9.06 -2.86
C GLU A 531 41.73 7.63 -2.91
N ALA A 532 40.86 6.64 -3.12
CA ALA A 532 41.27 5.25 -3.32
C ALA A 532 42.13 5.06 -4.58
N ALA A 533 41.92 5.85 -5.64
CA ALA A 533 42.78 5.85 -6.82
C ALA A 533 44.17 6.47 -6.53
N ALA A 534 44.22 7.58 -5.78
CA ALA A 534 45.48 8.19 -5.35
C ALA A 534 46.28 7.26 -4.42
N GLY A 535 45.63 6.61 -3.46
CA GLY A 535 46.23 5.64 -2.55
C GLY A 535 46.89 4.46 -3.29
N ARG A 536 46.22 3.91 -4.31
CA ARG A 536 46.80 2.86 -5.18
C ARG A 536 48.03 3.35 -5.96
N GLY A 537 48.08 4.62 -6.34
CA GLY A 537 49.27 5.22 -6.96
C GLY A 537 50.47 5.25 -6.00
N VAL A 538 50.25 5.69 -4.76
CA VAL A 538 51.28 5.73 -3.70
C VAL A 538 51.75 4.32 -3.33
N GLU A 539 50.85 3.34 -3.26
CA GLU A 539 51.22 1.93 -3.06
C GLU A 539 52.13 1.41 -4.18
N GLN A 540 51.82 1.72 -5.44
CA GLN A 540 52.65 1.34 -6.59
C GLN A 540 54.05 1.98 -6.55
N GLU A 541 54.17 3.24 -6.11
CA GLU A 541 55.48 3.88 -5.88
C GLU A 541 56.27 3.20 -4.76
N PHE A 542 55.64 2.82 -3.65
CA PHE A 542 56.32 2.08 -2.58
C PHE A 542 56.78 0.69 -3.03
N VAL A 543 55.93 -0.05 -3.76
CA VAL A 543 56.30 -1.36 -4.33
C VAL A 543 57.48 -1.22 -5.30
N ALA A 544 57.51 -0.18 -6.14
CA ALA A 544 58.65 0.12 -7.01
C ALA A 544 59.94 0.44 -6.23
N GLN A 545 59.86 1.22 -5.15
CA GLN A 545 61.00 1.52 -4.28
C GLN A 545 61.55 0.26 -3.59
N VAL A 546 60.68 -0.61 -3.08
CA VAL A 546 61.08 -1.89 -2.46
C VAL A 546 61.74 -2.81 -3.50
N ALA A 547 61.20 -2.87 -4.73
CA ALA A 547 61.77 -3.66 -5.82
C ALA A 547 63.18 -3.18 -6.23
N LEU A 548 63.49 -1.88 -6.12
CA LEU A 548 64.83 -1.33 -6.34
C LEU A 548 65.82 -1.66 -5.20
N LEU A 549 65.35 -1.73 -3.96
CA LEU A 549 66.20 -2.02 -2.79
C LEU A 549 66.53 -3.52 -2.64
N PHE A 550 65.63 -4.42 -3.06
CA PHE A 550 65.80 -5.87 -2.96
C PHE A 550 67.08 -6.43 -3.62
N PRO A 551 67.47 -6.07 -4.86
CA PRO A 551 68.73 -6.55 -5.45
C PRO A 551 69.97 -5.99 -4.72
N TYR A 552 69.88 -4.80 -4.13
CA TYR A 552 70.99 -4.20 -3.36
C TYR A 552 71.24 -4.95 -2.04
N THR A 553 70.18 -5.30 -1.29
CA THR A 553 70.32 -6.11 -0.07
C THR A 553 70.80 -7.53 -0.38
N ALA A 554 70.33 -8.13 -1.48
CA ALA A 554 70.83 -9.42 -1.96
C ALA A 554 72.33 -9.38 -2.31
N HIS A 555 72.81 -8.31 -2.95
CA HIS A 555 74.23 -8.12 -3.25
C HIS A 555 75.07 -8.05 -1.96
N LEU A 556 74.69 -7.19 -1.01
CA LEU A 556 75.38 -7.06 0.28
C LEU A 556 75.43 -8.40 1.05
N GLN A 557 74.35 -9.18 1.02
CA GLN A 557 74.31 -10.50 1.65
C GLN A 557 75.20 -11.52 0.92
N GLN A 558 75.32 -11.44 -0.40
CA GLN A 558 76.27 -12.24 -1.18
C GLN A 558 77.74 -11.86 -0.87
N GLU A 559 78.04 -10.57 -0.74
CA GLU A 559 79.37 -10.07 -0.37
C GLU A 559 79.76 -10.50 1.05
N MET A 560 78.86 -10.33 2.03
CA MET A 560 79.04 -10.81 3.41
C MET A 560 79.30 -12.32 3.45
N ASN A 561 78.51 -13.11 2.71
CA ASN A 561 78.73 -14.55 2.59
C ASN A 561 80.06 -14.89 1.87
N SER A 562 80.60 -14.01 1.01
CA SER A 562 81.95 -14.17 0.45
C SER A 562 83.04 -13.85 1.48
N PHE A 563 82.82 -12.85 2.33
CA PHE A 563 83.75 -12.42 3.38
C PHE A 563 83.88 -13.49 4.46
N SER A 564 82.77 -14.02 4.98
CA SER A 564 82.76 -15.11 5.97
C SER A 564 83.46 -16.37 5.45
N ARG A 565 83.32 -16.71 4.15
CA ARG A 565 84.05 -17.82 3.52
C ARG A 565 85.55 -17.56 3.42
N LYS A 566 85.99 -16.32 3.13
CA LYS A 566 87.41 -15.92 3.15
C LYS A 566 88.01 -15.97 4.56
N ALA A 567 87.26 -15.54 5.58
CA ALA A 567 87.68 -15.59 6.97
C ALA A 567 87.88 -17.04 7.47
N LEU A 568 86.92 -17.94 7.17
CA LEU A 568 87.05 -19.37 7.48
C LEU A 568 88.24 -20.04 6.76
N ALA A 569 88.52 -19.64 5.51
CA ALA A 569 89.68 -20.15 4.78
C ALA A 569 91.02 -19.71 5.41
N PHE A 570 91.11 -18.46 5.89
CA PHE A 570 92.25 -17.98 6.68
C PHE A 570 92.43 -18.79 7.96
N GLN A 571 91.36 -18.98 8.73
CA GLN A 571 91.39 -19.70 10.00
C GLN A 571 91.76 -21.19 9.82
N GLY A 572 91.49 -21.78 8.65
CA GLY A 572 91.98 -23.11 8.29
C GLY A 572 93.49 -23.14 8.00
N ALA A 573 94.04 -22.12 7.33
CA ALA A 573 95.44 -22.09 6.91
C ALA A 573 96.43 -22.09 8.10
N ASP A 574 96.13 -21.36 9.17
CA ASP A 574 97.00 -21.28 10.35
C ASP A 574 97.12 -22.61 11.12
N THR A 575 96.19 -23.55 10.93
CA THR A 575 96.19 -24.84 11.67
C THR A 575 97.31 -25.79 11.26
N PHE A 576 98.00 -25.55 10.14
CA PHE A 576 99.07 -26.43 9.64
C PHE A 576 100.47 -26.15 10.22
N SER A 577 100.62 -25.15 11.11
CA SER A 577 101.87 -24.90 11.85
C SER A 577 101.68 -25.00 13.36
N GLY A 578 102.01 -26.17 13.93
CA GLY A 578 101.67 -26.49 15.32
C GLY A 578 102.47 -25.73 16.37
N ARG A 579 101.88 -24.68 16.95
CA ARG A 579 102.21 -24.18 18.31
C ARG A 579 100.93 -23.74 19.04
N PRO A 580 100.70 -24.16 20.30
CA PRO A 580 99.59 -23.65 21.08
C PRO A 580 99.92 -22.27 21.65
N TYR A 581 98.97 -21.34 21.61
CA TYR A 581 98.99 -20.13 22.44
C TYR A 581 97.66 -19.95 23.15
N THR A 582 97.73 -19.76 24.46
CA THR A 582 96.59 -19.39 25.30
C THR A 582 96.38 -17.88 25.24
N LEU A 583 95.28 -17.43 24.63
CA LEU A 583 94.44 -16.34 25.16
C LEU A 583 93.18 -16.16 24.29
N TRP A 584 92.07 -15.85 24.95
CA TRP A 584 90.90 -15.04 24.56
C TRP A 584 89.61 -15.64 25.13
N GLN A 585 88.84 -14.80 25.81
CA GLN A 585 87.57 -15.18 26.44
C GLN A 585 86.44 -15.15 25.40
N PRO A 586 85.41 -16.01 25.53
CA PRO A 586 84.25 -15.95 24.65
C PRO A 586 83.43 -14.69 24.94
N PHE A 587 83.34 -13.79 23.96
CA PHE A 587 82.31 -12.76 23.95
C PHE A 587 80.97 -13.42 23.61
N ASN A 588 80.03 -13.43 24.56
CA ASN A 588 78.65 -13.84 24.31
C ASN A 588 77.98 -12.82 23.37
N LEU A 589 77.86 -13.15 22.08
CA LEU A 589 76.78 -12.60 21.26
C LEU A 589 75.53 -13.47 21.46
N TYR A 590 74.40 -12.82 21.72
CA TYR A 590 73.11 -13.48 21.85
C TYR A 590 72.68 -14.10 20.51
N CYS A 591 72.40 -15.40 20.52
CA CYS A 591 71.58 -16.04 19.48
C CYS A 591 70.13 -15.57 19.64
N VAL A 592 69.75 -14.50 18.94
CA VAL A 592 68.34 -14.12 18.79
C VAL A 592 67.75 -14.91 17.61
N SER A 593 66.92 -15.90 17.92
CA SER A 593 66.21 -16.70 16.91
C SER A 593 65.15 -15.87 16.18
N PRO A 594 65.17 -15.76 14.84
CA PRO A 594 64.10 -15.10 14.09
C PRO A 594 62.89 -16.04 13.98
N SER A 595 61.94 -15.90 14.91
CA SER A 595 60.72 -16.71 14.94
C SER A 595 59.47 -15.84 15.09
N ARG A 596 58.73 -15.72 13.98
CA ARG A 596 57.32 -15.26 13.89
C ARG A 596 57.03 -13.81 14.32
N LEU A 597 57.06 -12.92 13.34
CA LEU A 597 56.03 -11.89 13.20
C LEU A 597 55.35 -12.11 11.85
N SER A 598 54.03 -12.34 11.88
CA SER A 598 53.15 -12.27 10.71
C SER A 598 51.79 -11.77 11.19
N SER A 599 51.43 -10.57 10.77
CA SER A 599 50.13 -9.92 10.90
C SER A 599 50.05 -8.89 9.78
#